data_AF-A0A2E6TL52-F1
#
_entry.id   AF-A0A2E6TL52-F1
#
_cell.length_a   1.000
_cell.length_b   1.000
_cell.length_c   1.000
_cell.angle_alpha   90.00
_cell.angle_beta   90.00
_cell.angle_gamma   90.00
#
_symmetry.space_group_name_H-M   'P 1'
#
loop_
_entity.id
_entity.type
_entity.pdbx_description
1 polymer ?
#
loop_
_entity_poly.entity_id
_entity_poly.type
_entity_poly.pdbx_seq_one_letter_code
_entity_poly.pdbx_strand_id
1 'polypeptide(L)' 'MEINKLSIQQLISWSNSERFSKLCQNAERGDDRCDIFVDRFLRSLSSLMFHLNNGSHDKRIELEIRELNKLVFYSRNLC' A
#
# COMPACT_ATOMS: atom_id res chain seq x y z
N MET A 1 3.61 19.24 2.99
CA MET A 1 4.03 18.47 1.79
C MET A 1 5.21 17.52 2.02
N GLU A 2 6.29 17.89 2.73
CA GLU A 2 7.43 16.97 2.97
C GLU A 2 7.05 15.67 3.68
N ILE A 3 6.13 15.73 4.65
CA ILE A 3 5.63 14.56 5.40
C ILE A 3 5.00 13.51 4.45
N ASN A 4 4.31 13.96 3.40
CA ASN A 4 3.69 13.06 2.41
C ASN A 4 4.74 12.41 1.52
N LYS A 5 5.82 13.14 1.16
CA LYS A 5 6.89 12.62 0.32
C LYS A 5 7.69 11.51 1.01
N LEU A 6 8.02 11.69 2.29
CA LEU A 6 8.68 10.65 3.10
C LEU A 6 7.79 9.41 3.24
N SER A 7 6.49 9.60 3.48
CA SER A 7 5.52 8.50 3.60
C SER A 7 5.38 7.71 2.29
N ILE A 8 5.36 8.38 1.15
CA ILE A 8 5.30 7.73 -0.18
C ILE A 8 6.58 6.91 -0.45
N GLN A 9 7.75 7.45 -0.13
CA GLN A 9 9.02 6.70 -0.29
C GLN A 9 9.07 5.45 0.59
N GLN A 10 8.55 5.54 1.82
CA GLN A 10 8.44 4.39 2.71
C GLN A 10 7.50 3.31 2.13
N LEU A 11 6.37 3.70 1.55
CA LEU A 11 5.44 2.77 0.91
C LEU A 11 6.06 2.07 -0.32
N ILE A 12 6.78 2.81 -1.16
CA ILE A 12 7.51 2.24 -2.32
C ILE A 12 8.62 1.30 -1.85
N SER A 13 9.39 1.68 -0.84
CA SER A 13 10.44 0.82 -0.28
C SER A 13 9.83 -0.46 0.29
N TRP A 14 8.68 -0.36 0.97
CA TRP A 14 7.98 -1.50 1.51
C TRP A 14 7.40 -2.41 0.42
N SER A 15 6.83 -1.88 -0.66
CA SER A 15 6.32 -2.69 -1.79
C SER A 15 7.43 -3.43 -2.53
N ASN A 16 8.67 -2.96 -2.43
CA ASN A 16 9.84 -3.64 -2.99
C ASN A 16 10.51 -4.60 -1.99
N SER A 17 9.93 -4.80 -0.80
CA SER A 17 10.50 -5.66 0.23
C SER A 17 10.23 -7.14 -0.02
N GLU A 18 11.12 -8.00 0.49
CA GLU A 18 10.91 -9.45 0.50
C GLU A 18 9.61 -9.84 1.22
N ARG A 19 9.22 -9.07 2.27
CA ARG A 19 7.97 -9.28 2.99
C ARG A 19 6.77 -9.16 2.06
N PHE A 20 6.71 -8.09 1.25
CA PHE A 20 5.61 -7.93 0.30
C PHE A 20 5.61 -9.02 -0.76
N SER A 21 6.79 -9.36 -1.29
CA SER A 21 6.95 -10.48 -2.24
C SER A 21 6.39 -11.80 -1.68
N LYS A 22 6.66 -12.10 -0.40
CA LYS A 22 6.14 -13.31 0.27
C LYS A 22 4.62 -13.29 0.43
N LEU A 23 4.02 -12.13 0.69
CA LEU A 23 2.56 -11.98 0.73
C LEU A 23 1.94 -12.25 -0.65
N CYS A 24 2.54 -11.74 -1.73
CA CYS A 24 2.13 -12.04 -3.09
C CYS A 24 2.23 -13.54 -3.41
N GLN A 25 3.36 -14.18 -3.08
CA GLN A 25 3.52 -15.62 -3.29
C GLN A 25 2.49 -16.45 -2.50
N ASN A 26 2.14 -16.04 -1.29
CA ASN A 26 1.11 -16.73 -0.51
C ASN A 26 -0.28 -16.53 -1.11
N ALA A 27 -0.59 -15.33 -1.62
CA ALA A 27 -1.82 -15.08 -2.36
C ALA A 27 -1.91 -15.98 -3.61
N GLU A 28 -0.84 -16.06 -4.41
CA GLU A 28 -0.74 -16.92 -5.60
C GLU A 28 -0.89 -18.41 -5.28
N ARG A 29 -0.55 -18.83 -4.05
CA ARG A 29 -0.74 -20.20 -3.55
C ARG A 29 -2.13 -20.45 -2.98
N GLY A 30 -3.00 -19.45 -2.93
CA GLY A 30 -4.38 -19.57 -2.46
C GLY A 30 -4.61 -19.23 -0.98
N ASP A 31 -3.73 -18.46 -0.32
CA ASP A 31 -4.08 -17.86 0.98
C ASP A 31 -5.02 -16.67 0.77
N ASP A 32 -6.32 -16.89 1.01
CA ASP A 32 -7.38 -15.88 0.86
C ASP A 32 -7.09 -14.56 1.59
N ARG A 33 -6.45 -14.62 2.77
CA ARG A 33 -6.16 -13.40 3.55
C ARG A 33 -5.05 -12.60 2.90
N CYS A 34 -4.06 -13.29 2.33
CA CYS A 34 -3.00 -12.65 1.56
C CYS A 34 -3.54 -12.09 0.24
N ASP A 35 -4.44 -12.81 -0.44
CA ASP A 35 -5.09 -12.35 -1.68
C ASP A 35 -5.91 -11.06 -1.46
N ILE A 36 -6.81 -11.08 -0.47
CA ILE A 36 -7.60 -9.90 -0.08
C ILE A 36 -6.69 -8.73 0.29
N PHE A 37 -5.57 -9.01 0.97
CA PHE A 37 -4.62 -7.98 1.33
C PHE A 37 -3.94 -7.35 0.11
N VAL A 38 -3.39 -8.18 -0.79
CA VAL A 38 -2.67 -7.72 -1.98
C VAL A 38 -3.59 -6.91 -2.88
N ASP A 39 -4.82 -7.38 -3.14
CA ASP A 39 -5.82 -6.66 -3.93
C ASP A 39 -6.13 -5.28 -3.32
N ARG A 40 -6.41 -5.21 -2.02
CA ARG A 40 -6.68 -3.94 -1.33
C ARG A 40 -5.49 -2.99 -1.39
N PHE A 41 -4.29 -3.51 -1.15
CA PHE A 41 -3.07 -2.70 -1.18
C PHE A 41 -2.82 -2.10 -2.56
N LEU A 42 -2.92 -2.91 -3.62
CA LEU A 42 -2.70 -2.45 -5.00
C LEU A 42 -3.77 -1.46 -5.47
N ARG A 43 -5.03 -1.63 -5.06
CA ARG A 43 -6.10 -0.65 -5.34
C ARG A 43 -5.84 0.69 -4.67
N SER A 44 -5.49 0.70 -3.39
CA SER A 44 -5.16 1.94 -2.67
C SER A 44 -3.90 2.61 -3.24
N LEU A 45 -2.89 1.83 -3.64
CA LEU A 45 -1.69 2.37 -4.27
C LEU A 45 -2.01 3.01 -5.62
N SER A 46 -2.83 2.35 -6.45
CA SER A 46 -3.30 2.89 -7.72
C SER A 46 -4.09 4.20 -7.53
N SER A 47 -4.95 4.27 -6.49
CA SER A 47 -5.70 5.48 -6.17
C SER A 47 -4.78 6.64 -5.74
N LEU A 48 -3.78 6.37 -4.89
CA LEU A 48 -2.77 7.34 -4.52
C LEU A 48 -2.01 7.87 -5.75
N MET A 49 -1.56 6.97 -6.64
CA MET A 49 -0.88 7.36 -7.88
C MET A 49 -1.75 8.24 -8.77
N PHE A 50 -3.03 7.91 -8.90
CA PHE A 50 -4.00 8.73 -9.63
C PHE A 50 -4.11 10.15 -9.04
N HIS A 51 -4.20 10.26 -7.70
CA HIS A 51 -4.33 11.56 -7.04
C HIS A 51 -3.05 12.40 -7.15
N LEU A 52 -1.87 11.77 -7.06
CA LEU A 52 -0.59 12.45 -7.26
C LEU A 52 -0.43 12.96 -8.69
N ASN A 53 -0.77 12.14 -9.69
CA ASN A 53 -0.63 12.51 -11.10
C ASN A 53 -1.59 13.64 -11.52
N ASN A 54 -2.78 13.72 -10.92
CA ASN A 54 -3.78 14.72 -11.26
C ASN A 54 -3.75 15.97 -10.37
N GLY A 55 -2.77 16.10 -9.46
CA GLY A 55 -2.70 17.25 -8.55
C GLY A 55 -3.95 17.37 -7.67
N SER A 56 -4.52 16.24 -7.23
CA SER A 56 -5.69 16.25 -6.34
C SER A 56 -5.39 16.94 -5.01
N HIS A 57 -6.45 17.38 -4.31
CA HIS A 57 -6.32 18.04 -3.01
C HIS A 57 -5.50 17.23 -1.99
N ASP A 58 -4.64 17.93 -1.24
CA ASP A 58 -3.75 17.34 -0.23
C ASP A 58 -4.48 16.40 0.76
N LYS A 59 -5.69 16.76 1.18
CA LYS A 59 -6.51 15.92 2.08
C LYS A 59 -6.80 14.54 1.51
N ARG A 60 -6.97 14.42 0.19
CA ARG A 60 -7.25 13.14 -0.47
C ARG A 60 -5.98 12.28 -0.51
N ILE A 61 -4.84 12.88 -0.84
CA ILE A 61 -3.53 12.22 -0.81
C ILE A 61 -3.22 11.71 0.60
N GLU A 62 -3.46 12.53 1.62
CA GLU A 62 -3.26 12.15 3.03
C GLU A 62 -4.14 10.97 3.47
N LEU A 63 -5.40 10.94 3.00
CA LEU A 63 -6.30 9.82 3.28
C LEU A 63 -5.80 8.52 2.65
N GLU A 64 -5.39 8.55 1.37
CA GLU A 64 -4.87 7.34 0.71
C GLU A 64 -3.56 6.85 1.36
N ILE A 65 -2.64 7.77 1.71
CA ILE A 65 -1.41 7.42 2.44
C ILE A 65 -1.75 6.77 3.80
N ARG A 66 -2.75 7.29 4.51
CA ARG A 66 -3.18 6.73 5.80
C ARG A 66 -3.73 5.32 5.65
N GLU A 67 -4.57 5.07 4.65
CA GLU A 67 -5.11 3.74 4.39
C GLU A 67 -4.00 2.74 3.99
N LEU A 68 -3.07 3.14 3.13
CA LEU A 68 -1.92 2.32 2.79
C LEU A 68 -1.06 1.98 4.02
N ASN A 69 -0.80 2.93 4.90
CA ASN A 69 -0.06 2.68 6.14
C ASN A 69 -0.81 1.71 7.08
N LYS A 70 -2.14 1.80 7.18
CA LYS A 70 -2.95 0.84 7.94
C LYS A 70 -2.84 -0.57 7.35
N LEU A 71 -2.88 -0.70 6.04
CA LEU A 71 -2.69 -1.99 5.36
C LEU A 71 -1.30 -2.55 5.64
N VAL A 72 -0.24 -1.74 5.48
CA VAL A 72 1.14 -2.17 5.81
C VAL A 72 1.25 -2.63 7.26
N PHE A 73 0.62 -1.94 8.20
CA PHE A 73 0.57 -2.38 9.60
C PHE A 73 -0.18 -3.70 9.77
N TYR A 74 -1.36 -3.84 9.14
CA TYR A 74 -2.17 -5.06 9.19
C TYR A 74 -1.43 -6.28 8.63
N SER A 75 -0.63 -6.09 7.57
CA SER A 75 0.18 -7.14 6.94
C SER A 75 1.15 -7.83 7.92
N ARG A 76 1.42 -7.23 9.09
CA ARG A 76 2.22 -7.83 10.17
C ARG A 76 1.58 -9.09 10.75
N ASN A 77 0.27 -9.24 10.62
CA ASN A 77 -0.51 -10.37 11.11
C ASN A 77 -0.81 -11.41 10.01
N LEU A 78 -0.32 -11.16 8.79
CA LEU A 78 -0.38 -12.10 7.68
C LEU A 78 1.03 -12.68 7.52
N CYS A 79 1.15 -13.99 7.68
CA CYS A 79 2.37 -14.77 7.93
C CYS A 79 2.78 -14.84 9.40
#